data_AF-A0A8S3QEP6-F1
#
_entry.id   AF-A0A8S3QEP6-F1
#
_cell.length_a   1.000
_cell.length_b   1.000
_cell.length_c   1.000
_cell.angle_alpha   90.00
_cell.angle_beta   90.00
_cell.angle_gamma   90.00
#
_symmetry.space_group_name_H-M   'P 1'
#
loop_
_entity.id
_entity.type
_entity.pdbx_description
1 polymer ?
#
loop_
_entity_poly.entity_id
_entity_poly.type
_entity_poly.pdbx_seq_one_letter_code
_entity_poly.pdbx_strand_id
1 'polypeptide(L)'
;MTIDVDVLIVGGGISGLTAAYTISKRDPSLTYVVLEAKDRVGGRTFSVPLKTGTGTDIFDLGGQWVGTSQIDVMDLLKELGIDTYSQYIKGRKFMQVDGHKISSYTSSIPSLSFFSLIDLDMSIKKMDKMAKLVNIQDPYKSPQAKKWDAMTVETFVSQNVWTQAAKDCLVSATRCMMGVELSQISVLYFLSYVNAAGSLQKLIEATENCGQEFKIKVKKKNKCFVHTIGSIRGAQQISKQLVSKLAKDTVKLSHPVLSIEQTKDCVIVKTLNGTEFKCKSVIMATPPNMTNKINFKPNLPAPKKEIMNRMPVGLLNKVIITYEKSFWREAGCSGEIVTIGGPSTAEGCDEGPLCIVYDATSSNNNAALVAFIGGKQAVQWQLQPEADRQEQDWGLEPYSEGSPVCCAAPGAMPYFVTGLRHSFDRIYFAGTESATRWCGFMNGAVQAGKRAAFEVIYRFHPQRLLREEVNEAFVISRTDLKLKQKSSHLRFYVFGIGTVIGAGEFRTDSLKLEQSERICVVSIVLSGQSQHDIDIAICSKSHNLYKNTLL
;
A
#
# COMPACT_ATOMS: atom_id res chain seq x y z
N MET A 1 17.32 25.54 14.93
CA MET A 1 17.52 26.12 13.59
C MET A 1 16.39 25.62 12.71
N THR A 2 15.71 26.52 12.01
CA THR A 2 14.66 26.15 11.04
C THR A 2 15.32 25.98 9.67
N ILE A 3 15.03 24.87 9.00
CA ILE A 3 15.57 24.58 7.65
C ILE A 3 14.47 24.87 6.62
N ASP A 4 14.75 25.78 5.69
CA ASP A 4 13.81 26.19 4.64
C ASP A 4 14.06 25.38 3.35
N VAL A 5 13.02 24.71 2.83
CA VAL A 5 13.06 23.94 1.57
C VAL A 5 11.76 24.11 0.78
N ASP A 6 11.75 23.89 -0.53
CA ASP A 6 10.50 23.94 -1.29
C ASP A 6 9.61 22.73 -0.97
N VAL A 7 10.20 21.52 -0.96
CA VAL A 7 9.47 20.26 -0.78
C VAL A 7 10.07 19.42 0.34
N LEU A 8 9.25 19.04 1.32
CA LEU A 8 9.64 18.05 2.32
C LEU A 8 8.99 16.69 2.01
N ILE A 9 9.75 15.61 2.06
CA ILE A 9 9.27 14.26 1.78
C ILE A 9 9.37 13.44 3.06
N VAL A 10 8.24 12.94 3.55
CA VAL A 10 8.16 12.15 4.78
C VAL A 10 8.20 10.66 4.42
N GLY A 11 9.30 10.00 4.75
CA GLY A 11 9.57 8.58 4.49
C GLY A 11 10.64 8.35 3.42
N GLY A 12 11.75 7.72 3.81
CA GLY A 12 12.86 7.28 2.96
C GLY A 12 12.73 5.85 2.43
N GLY A 13 11.49 5.38 2.22
CA GLY A 13 11.20 4.17 1.46
C GLY A 13 11.34 4.39 -0.06
N ILE A 14 11.13 3.33 -0.86
CA ILE A 14 11.19 3.42 -2.34
C ILE A 14 10.30 4.55 -2.87
N SER A 15 9.09 4.73 -2.32
CA SER A 15 8.16 5.75 -2.79
C SER A 15 8.67 7.18 -2.58
N GLY A 16 9.12 7.53 -1.37
CA GLY A 16 9.62 8.87 -1.08
C GLY A 16 10.95 9.18 -1.78
N LEU A 17 11.85 8.19 -1.86
CA LEU A 17 13.10 8.35 -2.60
C LEU A 17 12.88 8.47 -4.11
N THR A 18 11.89 7.77 -4.67
CA THR A 18 11.48 7.95 -6.06
C THR A 18 10.91 9.34 -6.28
N ALA A 19 10.11 9.87 -5.34
CA ALA A 19 9.59 11.22 -5.44
C ALA A 19 10.73 12.26 -5.44
N ALA A 20 11.68 12.15 -4.52
CA ALA A 20 12.87 13.01 -4.46
C ALA A 20 13.69 12.95 -5.76
N TYR A 21 13.92 11.75 -6.26
CA TYR A 21 14.66 11.53 -7.50
C TYR A 21 13.93 12.14 -8.71
N THR A 22 12.60 11.98 -8.78
CA THR A 22 11.77 12.53 -9.84
C THR A 22 11.80 14.07 -9.82
N ILE A 23 11.66 14.70 -8.65
CA ILE A 23 11.81 16.15 -8.48
C ILE A 23 13.18 16.60 -8.98
N SER A 24 14.25 15.93 -8.53
CA SER A 24 15.62 16.28 -8.94
C SER A 24 15.85 16.26 -10.45
N LYS A 25 15.17 15.36 -11.18
CA LYS A 25 15.30 15.21 -12.63
C LYS A 25 14.41 16.18 -13.41
N ARG A 26 13.17 16.36 -12.98
CA ARG A 26 12.16 17.14 -13.71
C ARG A 26 12.26 18.63 -13.40
N ASP A 27 12.59 18.95 -12.16
CA ASP A 27 12.72 20.32 -11.72
C ASP A 27 13.90 20.52 -10.76
N PRO A 28 15.12 20.61 -11.31
CA PRO A 28 16.33 20.85 -10.52
C PRO A 28 16.34 22.17 -9.75
N SER A 29 15.39 23.08 -10.01
CA SER A 29 15.28 24.35 -9.29
C SER A 29 14.60 24.23 -7.93
N LEU A 30 13.87 23.14 -7.68
CA LEU A 30 13.21 22.90 -6.40
C LEU A 30 14.18 22.28 -5.39
N THR A 31 14.28 22.89 -4.22
CA THR A 31 14.99 22.32 -3.08
C THR A 31 14.10 21.31 -2.36
N TYR A 32 14.69 20.19 -1.92
CA TYR A 32 13.94 19.17 -1.19
C TYR A 32 14.78 18.48 -0.12
N VAL A 33 14.08 18.00 0.91
CA VAL A 33 14.65 17.14 1.96
C VAL A 33 13.75 15.95 2.21
N VAL A 34 14.35 14.76 2.32
CA VAL A 34 13.69 13.51 2.72
C VAL A 34 13.96 13.29 4.21
N LEU A 35 12.90 13.16 5.00
CA LEU A 35 12.97 12.79 6.42
C LEU A 35 12.61 11.32 6.57
N GLU A 36 13.55 10.52 7.07
CA GLU A 36 13.38 9.10 7.37
C GLU A 36 13.41 8.89 8.87
N ALA A 37 12.42 8.15 9.38
CA ALA A 37 12.28 7.89 10.80
C ALA A 37 13.38 6.97 11.33
N LYS A 38 13.79 5.98 10.54
CA LYS A 38 14.82 5.00 10.87
C LYS A 38 16.22 5.56 10.67
N ASP A 39 17.20 4.85 11.20
CA ASP A 39 18.63 5.03 10.93
C ASP A 39 19.06 4.49 9.55
N ARG A 40 18.09 4.08 8.71
CA ARG A 40 18.31 3.50 7.38
C ARG A 40 17.19 3.88 6.41
N VAL A 41 17.54 3.97 5.13
CA VAL A 41 16.55 4.00 4.05
C VAL A 41 15.99 2.61 3.73
N GLY A 42 14.93 2.57 2.93
CA GLY A 42 14.36 1.34 2.36
C GLY A 42 12.97 0.98 2.89
N GLY A 43 12.58 1.50 4.05
CA GLY A 43 11.28 1.19 4.66
C GLY A 43 11.07 -0.32 4.81
N ARG A 44 10.05 -0.85 4.10
CA ARG A 44 9.68 -2.28 4.00
C ARG A 44 10.60 -3.13 3.11
N THR A 45 11.62 -2.54 2.50
CA THR A 45 12.75 -3.27 1.93
C THR A 45 13.93 -3.21 2.90
N PHE A 46 14.41 -4.37 3.30
CA PHE A 46 15.47 -4.51 4.28
C PHE A 46 16.29 -5.74 3.95
N SER A 47 17.60 -5.55 3.77
CA SER A 47 18.52 -6.63 3.44
C SER A 47 19.59 -6.72 4.54
N VAL A 48 19.90 -7.93 4.99
CA VAL A 48 20.83 -8.18 6.09
C VAL A 48 21.87 -9.24 5.71
N PRO A 49 23.09 -9.15 6.25
CA PRO A 49 24.05 -10.24 6.16
C PRO A 49 23.62 -11.41 7.04
N LEU A 50 23.59 -12.62 6.48
CA LEU A 50 23.39 -13.88 7.20
C LEU A 50 24.56 -14.82 6.97
N LYS A 51 24.87 -15.64 7.97
CA LYS A 51 25.84 -16.73 7.84
C LYS A 51 25.29 -17.80 6.90
N THR A 52 26.14 -18.34 6.04
CA THR A 52 25.82 -19.38 5.05
C THR A 52 26.88 -20.49 5.10
N GLY A 53 26.66 -21.57 4.36
CA GLY A 53 27.64 -22.65 4.22
C GLY A 53 29.02 -22.20 3.71
N THR A 54 29.09 -21.10 2.95
CA THR A 54 30.35 -20.61 2.35
C THR A 54 30.85 -19.29 2.95
N GLY A 55 30.28 -18.86 4.09
CA GLY A 55 30.68 -17.64 4.78
C GLY A 55 29.48 -16.77 5.14
N THR A 56 29.40 -15.58 4.57
CA THR A 56 28.30 -14.62 4.80
C THR A 56 27.78 -14.13 3.45
N ASP A 57 26.46 -14.04 3.31
CA ASP A 57 25.80 -13.45 2.14
C ASP A 57 24.64 -12.54 2.56
N ILE A 58 24.13 -11.73 1.64
CA ILE A 58 23.03 -10.83 1.93
C ILE A 58 21.69 -11.44 1.50
N PHE A 59 20.71 -11.36 2.39
CA PHE A 59 19.33 -11.79 2.16
C PHE A 59 18.34 -10.68 2.48
N ASP A 60 17.22 -10.65 1.77
CA ASP A 60 16.15 -9.68 2.00
C ASP A 60 15.19 -10.17 3.08
N LEU A 61 15.12 -9.49 4.23
CA LEU A 61 14.09 -9.70 5.26
C LEU A 61 12.81 -8.92 4.99
N GLY A 62 12.85 -7.97 4.05
CA GLY A 62 11.68 -7.27 3.52
C GLY A 62 11.18 -7.80 2.18
N GLY A 63 10.53 -6.92 1.40
CA GLY A 63 10.16 -7.21 0.02
C GLY A 63 11.39 -7.52 -0.84
N GLN A 64 11.31 -8.57 -1.67
CA GLN A 64 12.46 -9.11 -2.41
C GLN A 64 12.20 -9.42 -3.89
N TRP A 65 10.92 -9.57 -4.27
CA TRP A 65 10.54 -10.01 -5.61
C TRP A 65 10.08 -8.86 -6.51
N VAL A 66 10.39 -8.99 -7.79
CA VAL A 66 9.91 -8.16 -8.90
C VAL A 66 9.55 -9.07 -10.08
N GLY A 67 8.78 -8.55 -11.03
CA GLY A 67 8.39 -9.31 -12.22
C GLY A 67 8.24 -8.44 -13.45
N THR A 68 8.22 -9.04 -14.64
CA THR A 68 8.19 -8.32 -15.92
C THR A 68 6.96 -7.43 -16.07
N SER A 69 5.82 -7.81 -15.50
CA SER A 69 4.58 -7.00 -15.45
C SER A 69 4.67 -5.76 -14.55
N GLN A 70 5.71 -5.66 -13.73
CA GLN A 70 5.93 -4.56 -12.79
C GLN A 70 6.77 -3.44 -13.45
N ILE A 71 6.19 -2.81 -14.47
CA ILE A 71 6.88 -1.88 -15.38
C ILE A 71 7.62 -0.76 -14.64
N ASP A 72 6.98 -0.10 -13.66
CA ASP A 72 7.54 1.07 -12.97
C ASP A 72 8.84 0.74 -12.21
N VAL A 73 8.85 -0.38 -11.49
CA VAL A 73 10.08 -0.81 -10.77
C VAL A 73 11.10 -1.40 -11.72
N MET A 74 10.70 -2.15 -12.75
CA MET A 74 11.64 -2.72 -13.72
C MET A 74 12.38 -1.63 -14.51
N ASP A 75 11.69 -0.57 -14.92
CA ASP A 75 12.29 0.60 -15.55
C ASP A 75 13.28 1.28 -14.60
N LEU A 76 12.92 1.42 -13.32
CA LEU A 76 13.81 2.01 -12.32
C LEU A 76 15.06 1.13 -12.09
N LEU A 77 14.92 -0.19 -12.04
CA LEU A 77 16.06 -1.10 -11.90
C LEU A 77 17.03 -0.94 -13.08
N LYS A 78 16.51 -0.85 -14.31
CA LYS A 78 17.30 -0.61 -15.51
C LYS A 78 18.03 0.73 -15.44
N GLU A 79 17.33 1.80 -15.05
CA GLU A 79 17.91 3.13 -14.89
C GLU A 79 19.04 3.16 -13.83
N LEU A 80 18.88 2.42 -12.74
CA LEU A 80 19.87 2.31 -11.67
C LEU A 80 20.97 1.26 -11.96
N GLY A 81 20.92 0.55 -13.08
CA GLY A 81 21.89 -0.50 -13.41
C GLY A 81 21.89 -1.66 -12.39
N ILE A 82 20.72 -1.96 -11.83
CA ILE A 82 20.50 -3.06 -10.89
C ILE A 82 20.06 -4.30 -11.66
N ASP A 83 20.81 -5.39 -11.52
CA ASP A 83 20.50 -6.65 -12.18
C ASP A 83 19.52 -7.48 -11.33
N THR A 84 18.79 -8.36 -12.00
CA THR A 84 17.93 -9.37 -11.37
C THR A 84 18.44 -10.78 -11.67
N TYR A 85 17.88 -11.78 -11.00
CA TYR A 85 18.05 -13.20 -11.31
C TYR A 85 16.74 -13.95 -11.09
N SER A 86 16.52 -15.03 -11.84
CA SER A 86 15.27 -15.79 -11.81
C SER A 86 15.03 -16.49 -10.47
N GLN A 87 13.77 -16.50 -10.04
CA GLN A 87 13.32 -17.35 -8.96
C GLN A 87 13.45 -18.83 -9.37
N TYR A 88 14.02 -19.64 -8.50
CA TYR A 88 14.12 -21.07 -8.75
C TYR A 88 12.77 -21.72 -8.49
N ILE A 89 12.24 -22.42 -9.50
CA ILE A 89 10.92 -23.06 -9.47
C ILE A 89 10.93 -24.52 -9.95
N LYS A 90 12.10 -25.06 -10.32
CA LYS A 90 12.22 -26.39 -10.94
C LYS A 90 12.17 -27.50 -9.89
N GLY A 91 11.47 -28.59 -10.20
CA GLY A 91 11.40 -29.78 -9.36
C GLY A 91 10.07 -29.93 -8.64
N ARG A 92 9.99 -30.93 -7.77
CA ARG A 92 8.82 -31.25 -6.96
C ARG A 92 8.52 -30.15 -5.94
N LYS A 93 7.26 -29.73 -5.89
CA LYS A 93 6.64 -28.80 -4.94
C LYS A 93 5.83 -29.60 -3.93
N PHE A 94 5.60 -29.04 -2.74
CA PHE A 94 4.77 -29.67 -1.71
C PHE A 94 3.58 -28.80 -1.34
N MET A 95 2.48 -29.46 -0.96
CA MET A 95 1.29 -28.79 -0.46
C MET A 95 0.75 -29.53 0.75
N GLN A 96 0.26 -28.80 1.74
CA GLN A 96 -0.41 -29.31 2.94
C GLN A 96 -1.74 -28.57 3.13
N VAL A 97 -2.82 -29.18 2.65
CA VAL A 97 -4.19 -28.63 2.66
C VAL A 97 -5.19 -29.75 2.96
N ASP A 98 -6.48 -29.45 3.06
CA ASP A 98 -7.56 -30.44 3.17
C ASP A 98 -7.38 -31.39 4.35
N GLY A 99 -7.41 -30.82 5.56
CA GLY A 99 -7.15 -31.58 6.79
C GLY A 99 -5.68 -31.96 6.97
N HIS A 100 -4.76 -31.05 6.58
CA HIS A 100 -3.30 -31.21 6.75
C HIS A 100 -2.66 -32.35 5.94
N LYS A 101 -3.32 -32.80 4.87
CA LYS A 101 -2.80 -33.84 3.98
C LYS A 101 -1.65 -33.31 3.14
N ILE A 102 -0.50 -33.97 3.21
CA ILE A 102 0.67 -33.63 2.41
C ILE A 102 0.58 -34.29 1.02
N SER A 103 0.84 -33.51 -0.01
CA SER A 103 0.90 -33.96 -1.40
C SER A 103 2.05 -33.28 -2.15
N SER A 104 2.44 -33.83 -3.30
CA SER A 104 3.53 -33.28 -4.12
C SER A 104 3.18 -33.26 -5.60
N TYR A 105 3.72 -32.28 -6.32
CA TYR A 105 3.48 -32.05 -7.75
C TYR A 105 4.69 -31.40 -8.42
N THR A 106 4.82 -31.56 -9.73
CA THR A 106 5.94 -30.97 -10.52
C THR A 106 5.50 -29.89 -11.49
N SER A 107 4.20 -29.80 -11.78
CA SER A 107 3.64 -28.83 -12.73
C SER A 107 3.23 -27.52 -12.04
N SER A 108 2.71 -26.55 -12.79
CA SER A 108 2.01 -25.38 -12.24
C SER A 108 0.62 -25.73 -11.68
N ILE A 109 0.08 -26.90 -12.01
CA ILE A 109 -1.21 -27.37 -11.50
C ILE A 109 -0.98 -27.97 -10.10
N PRO A 110 -1.65 -27.44 -9.05
CA PRO A 110 -1.52 -27.94 -7.68
C PRO A 110 -1.90 -29.42 -7.53
N SER A 111 -1.29 -30.12 -6.57
CA SER A 111 -1.67 -31.51 -6.25
C SER A 111 -2.98 -31.57 -5.43
N LEU A 112 -4.10 -31.35 -6.11
CA LEU A 112 -5.45 -31.38 -5.55
C LEU A 112 -6.30 -32.49 -6.17
N SER A 113 -7.40 -32.87 -5.49
CA SER A 113 -8.39 -33.77 -6.09
C SER A 113 -8.98 -33.15 -7.36
N PHE A 114 -9.48 -33.96 -8.30
CA PHE A 114 -10.07 -33.47 -9.55
C PHE A 114 -11.18 -32.42 -9.31
N PHE A 115 -12.08 -32.68 -8.36
CA PHE A 115 -13.14 -31.73 -8.00
C PHE A 115 -12.59 -30.45 -7.37
N SER A 116 -11.56 -30.56 -6.52
CA SER A 116 -10.90 -29.39 -5.91
C SER A 116 -10.15 -28.54 -6.93
N LEU A 117 -9.55 -29.15 -7.96
CA LEU A 117 -8.92 -28.43 -9.07
C LEU A 117 -9.94 -27.64 -9.88
N ILE A 118 -11.06 -28.26 -10.22
CA ILE A 118 -12.15 -27.57 -10.95
C ILE A 118 -12.69 -26.42 -10.11
N ASP A 119 -12.97 -26.66 -8.83
CA ASP A 119 -13.49 -25.64 -7.91
C ASP A 119 -12.51 -24.46 -7.75
N LEU A 120 -11.22 -24.74 -7.54
CA LEU A 120 -10.19 -23.70 -7.44
C LEU A 120 -10.08 -22.89 -8.74
N ASP A 121 -9.99 -23.55 -9.90
CA ASP A 121 -9.90 -22.88 -11.21
C ASP A 121 -11.15 -22.05 -11.52
N MET A 122 -12.36 -22.58 -11.27
CA MET A 122 -13.61 -21.84 -11.42
C MET A 122 -13.66 -20.63 -10.50
N SER A 123 -13.19 -20.77 -9.26
CA SER A 123 -13.14 -19.70 -8.27
C SER A 123 -12.17 -18.59 -8.66
N ILE A 124 -10.95 -18.93 -9.11
CA ILE A 124 -9.97 -17.98 -9.64
C ILE A 124 -10.53 -17.24 -10.86
N LYS A 125 -11.08 -17.97 -11.85
CA LYS A 125 -11.70 -17.38 -13.04
C LYS A 125 -12.85 -16.46 -12.70
N LYS A 126 -13.65 -16.79 -11.68
CA LYS A 126 -14.74 -15.95 -11.19
C LYS A 126 -14.22 -14.64 -10.59
N MET A 127 -13.23 -14.72 -9.69
CA MET A 127 -12.60 -13.54 -9.10
C MET A 127 -11.92 -12.66 -10.15
N ASP A 128 -11.22 -13.24 -11.12
CA ASP A 128 -10.59 -12.48 -12.21
C ASP A 128 -11.62 -11.78 -13.10
N LYS A 129 -12.76 -12.44 -13.41
CA LYS A 129 -13.86 -11.81 -14.14
C LYS A 129 -14.46 -10.63 -13.36
N MET A 130 -14.65 -10.79 -12.04
CA MET A 130 -15.13 -9.72 -11.18
C MET A 130 -14.12 -8.57 -11.05
N ALA A 131 -12.82 -8.88 -10.92
CA ALA A 131 -11.75 -7.90 -10.81
C ALA A 131 -11.65 -7.01 -12.04
N LYS A 132 -11.87 -7.56 -13.25
CA LYS A 132 -11.93 -6.78 -14.49
C LYS A 132 -13.07 -5.75 -14.54
N LEU A 133 -14.13 -5.93 -13.74
CA LEU A 133 -15.23 -4.96 -13.61
C LEU A 133 -14.89 -3.84 -12.63
N VAL A 134 -13.85 -3.99 -11.81
CA VAL A 134 -13.43 -2.97 -10.86
C VAL A 134 -12.67 -1.86 -11.58
N ASN A 135 -13.11 -0.62 -11.40
CA ASN A 135 -12.40 0.54 -11.92
C ASN A 135 -11.05 0.70 -11.19
N ILE A 136 -9.96 0.59 -11.93
CA ILE A 136 -8.59 0.64 -11.39
C ILE A 136 -8.22 2.02 -10.79
N GLN A 137 -8.85 3.09 -11.28
CA GLN A 137 -8.63 4.45 -10.79
C GLN A 137 -9.47 4.76 -9.57
N ASP A 138 -10.71 4.29 -9.54
CA ASP A 138 -11.63 4.52 -8.44
C ASP A 138 -12.52 3.29 -8.20
N PRO A 139 -12.06 2.33 -7.37
CA PRO A 139 -12.76 1.07 -7.17
C PRO A 139 -14.20 1.25 -6.68
N TYR A 140 -14.51 2.33 -5.95
CA TYR A 140 -15.85 2.55 -5.44
C TYR A 140 -16.84 3.06 -6.51
N LYS A 141 -16.34 3.51 -7.67
CA LYS A 141 -17.16 3.81 -8.86
C LYS A 141 -17.50 2.58 -9.69
N SER A 142 -17.06 1.39 -9.28
CA SER A 142 -17.32 0.14 -10.00
C SER A 142 -18.79 -0.27 -9.90
N PRO A 143 -19.30 -1.04 -10.88
CA PRO A 143 -20.57 -1.74 -10.72
C PRO A 143 -20.56 -2.59 -9.45
N GLN A 144 -21.66 -2.62 -8.72
CA GLN A 144 -21.81 -3.39 -7.47
C GLN A 144 -20.84 -3.03 -6.33
N ALA A 145 -20.09 -1.93 -6.42
CA ALA A 145 -19.10 -1.54 -5.41
C ALA A 145 -19.65 -1.57 -3.97
N LYS A 146 -20.85 -1.02 -3.73
CA LYS A 146 -21.52 -1.07 -2.42
C LYS A 146 -21.71 -2.49 -1.89
N LYS A 147 -22.12 -3.41 -2.75
CA LYS A 147 -22.38 -4.81 -2.38
C LYS A 147 -21.07 -5.54 -2.08
N TRP A 148 -20.07 -5.38 -2.95
CA TRP A 148 -18.77 -6.04 -2.76
C TRP A 148 -18.01 -5.46 -1.57
N ASP A 149 -18.15 -4.16 -1.30
CA ASP A 149 -17.47 -3.56 -0.15
C ASP A 149 -18.12 -3.89 1.19
N ALA A 150 -19.42 -4.20 1.20
CA ALA A 150 -20.12 -4.66 2.42
C ALA A 150 -19.82 -6.13 2.78
N MET A 151 -19.09 -6.86 1.93
CA MET A 151 -18.85 -8.30 2.06
C MET A 151 -17.38 -8.57 2.40
N THR A 152 -17.12 -9.50 3.33
CA THR A 152 -15.77 -10.03 3.56
C THR A 152 -15.39 -11.04 2.47
N VAL A 153 -14.10 -11.18 2.18
CA VAL A 153 -13.64 -12.24 1.27
C VAL A 153 -14.00 -13.62 1.81
N GLU A 154 -14.01 -13.83 3.12
CA GLU A 154 -14.49 -15.08 3.73
C GLU A 154 -15.95 -15.39 3.38
N THR A 155 -16.84 -14.39 3.45
CA THR A 155 -18.25 -14.56 3.06
C THR A 155 -18.37 -14.90 1.58
N PHE A 156 -17.57 -14.26 0.73
CA PHE A 156 -17.53 -14.61 -0.68
C PHE A 156 -17.04 -16.04 -0.89
N VAL A 157 -15.96 -16.44 -0.22
CA VAL A 157 -15.38 -17.77 -0.36
C VAL A 157 -16.35 -18.86 0.13
N SER A 158 -17.02 -18.66 1.26
CA SER A 158 -18.00 -19.62 1.79
C SER A 158 -19.20 -19.82 0.87
N GLN A 159 -19.62 -18.78 0.15
CA GLN A 159 -20.74 -18.82 -0.79
C GLN A 159 -20.38 -19.37 -2.18
N ASN A 160 -19.11 -19.33 -2.57
CA ASN A 160 -18.71 -19.53 -3.97
C ASN A 160 -17.69 -20.65 -4.19
N VAL A 161 -17.01 -21.11 -3.13
CA VAL A 161 -15.97 -22.15 -3.19
C VAL A 161 -16.48 -23.39 -2.46
N TRP A 162 -16.46 -24.54 -3.12
CA TRP A 162 -17.16 -25.74 -2.66
C TRP A 162 -16.31 -26.62 -1.76
N THR A 163 -15.03 -26.77 -2.09
CA THR A 163 -14.11 -27.74 -1.49
C THR A 163 -13.21 -27.08 -0.45
N GLN A 164 -12.88 -27.82 0.62
CA GLN A 164 -12.01 -27.30 1.67
C GLN A 164 -10.60 -27.01 1.15
N ALA A 165 -10.05 -27.88 0.30
CA ALA A 165 -8.73 -27.70 -0.29
C ALA A 165 -8.59 -26.39 -1.09
N ALA A 166 -9.63 -26.01 -1.86
CA ALA A 166 -9.62 -24.74 -2.59
C ALA A 166 -9.71 -23.53 -1.65
N LYS A 167 -10.50 -23.62 -0.58
CA LYS A 167 -10.57 -22.58 0.49
C LYS A 167 -9.20 -22.42 1.17
N ASP A 168 -8.55 -23.52 1.50
CA ASP A 168 -7.22 -23.54 2.14
C ASP A 168 -6.14 -22.89 1.26
N CYS A 169 -6.20 -23.10 -0.06
CA CYS A 169 -5.32 -22.43 -1.00
C CYS A 169 -5.52 -20.89 -0.97
N LEU A 170 -6.78 -20.42 -0.94
CA LEU A 170 -7.09 -18.99 -0.86
C LEU A 170 -6.71 -18.37 0.49
N VAL A 171 -6.85 -19.11 1.59
CA VAL A 171 -6.35 -18.70 2.91
C VAL A 171 -4.84 -18.52 2.88
N SER A 172 -4.10 -19.53 2.41
CA SER A 172 -2.63 -19.51 2.35
C SER A 172 -2.12 -18.35 1.49
N ALA A 173 -2.71 -18.17 0.31
CA ALA A 173 -2.38 -17.07 -0.59
C ALA A 173 -2.67 -15.70 0.06
N THR A 174 -3.83 -15.53 0.71
CA THR A 174 -4.19 -14.25 1.34
C THR A 174 -3.27 -13.90 2.50
N ARG A 175 -2.95 -14.87 3.36
CA ARG A 175 -1.97 -14.67 4.45
C ARG A 175 -0.62 -14.23 3.91
N CYS A 176 -0.11 -14.87 2.86
CA CYS A 176 1.18 -14.51 2.28
C CYS A 176 1.16 -13.15 1.56
N MET A 177 0.09 -12.84 0.80
CA MET A 177 0.02 -11.61 0.00
C MET A 177 -0.32 -10.36 0.82
N MET A 178 -1.09 -10.51 1.89
CA MET A 178 -1.71 -9.40 2.60
C MET A 178 -1.49 -9.43 4.12
N GLY A 179 -1.01 -10.54 4.69
CA GLY A 179 -0.76 -10.64 6.13
C GLY A 179 -2.04 -10.65 6.99
N VAL A 180 -3.19 -11.00 6.41
CA VAL A 180 -4.50 -10.95 7.07
C VAL A 180 -5.33 -12.21 6.77
N GLU A 181 -6.38 -12.44 7.55
CA GLU A 181 -7.38 -13.46 7.26
C GLU A 181 -8.42 -12.96 6.23
N LEU A 182 -9.06 -13.91 5.53
CA LEU A 182 -10.15 -13.61 4.58
C LEU A 182 -11.32 -12.85 5.22
N SER A 183 -11.53 -13.03 6.52
CA SER A 183 -12.60 -12.38 7.30
C SER A 183 -12.38 -10.89 7.53
N GLN A 184 -11.16 -10.39 7.33
CA GLN A 184 -10.78 -9.02 7.67
C GLN A 184 -10.81 -8.06 6.46
N ILE A 185 -10.99 -8.58 5.25
CA ILE A 185 -10.82 -7.82 4.01
C ILE A 185 -12.11 -7.68 3.21
N SER A 186 -12.34 -6.49 2.66
CA SER A 186 -13.41 -6.19 1.72
C SER A 186 -13.23 -6.98 0.41
N VAL A 187 -14.30 -7.56 -0.14
CA VAL A 187 -14.28 -8.17 -1.48
C VAL A 187 -13.93 -7.11 -2.53
N LEU A 188 -14.47 -5.90 -2.43
CA LEU A 188 -14.13 -4.84 -3.38
C LEU A 188 -12.64 -4.49 -3.35
N TYR A 189 -12.05 -4.41 -2.15
CA TYR A 189 -10.62 -4.17 -2.01
C TYR A 189 -9.79 -5.32 -2.61
N PHE A 190 -10.14 -6.57 -2.29
CA PHE A 190 -9.44 -7.74 -2.84
C PHE A 190 -9.49 -7.76 -4.38
N LEU A 191 -10.65 -7.53 -4.97
CA LEU A 191 -10.82 -7.45 -6.42
C LEU A 191 -10.04 -6.27 -7.03
N SER A 192 -10.00 -5.12 -6.35
CA SER A 192 -9.16 -3.99 -6.75
C SER A 192 -7.67 -4.35 -6.73
N TYR A 193 -7.22 -5.11 -5.73
CA TYR A 193 -5.83 -5.56 -5.60
C TYR A 193 -5.45 -6.54 -6.71
N VAL A 194 -6.34 -7.49 -7.00
CA VAL A 194 -6.23 -8.43 -8.13
C VAL A 194 -6.16 -7.67 -9.46
N ASN A 195 -7.07 -6.71 -9.69
CA ASN A 195 -7.06 -5.93 -10.92
C ASN A 195 -5.81 -5.07 -11.07
N ALA A 196 -5.29 -4.52 -9.96
CA ALA A 196 -4.06 -3.72 -9.97
C ALA A 196 -2.82 -4.54 -10.40
N ALA A 197 -2.79 -5.85 -10.16
CA ALA A 197 -1.75 -6.76 -10.66
C ALA A 197 -2.07 -7.36 -12.03
N GLY A 198 -3.34 -7.33 -12.43
CA GLY A 198 -3.86 -7.79 -13.72
C GLY A 198 -4.55 -9.16 -13.68
N SER A 199 -4.26 -10.00 -12.68
CA SER A 199 -4.99 -11.23 -12.35
C SER A 199 -4.54 -11.78 -11.00
N LEU A 200 -5.33 -12.70 -10.43
CA LEU A 200 -4.96 -13.37 -9.18
C LEU A 200 -3.76 -14.28 -9.39
N GLN A 201 -3.66 -14.95 -10.55
CA GLN A 201 -2.52 -15.78 -10.91
C GLN A 201 -1.20 -14.99 -10.84
N LYS A 202 -1.17 -13.76 -11.37
CA LYS A 202 0.03 -12.92 -11.36
C LYS A 202 0.50 -12.57 -9.95
N LEU A 203 -0.38 -12.57 -8.96
CA LEU A 203 -0.02 -12.27 -7.57
C LEU A 203 0.63 -13.46 -6.84
N ILE A 204 0.32 -14.69 -7.25
CA ILE A 204 0.64 -15.91 -6.49
C ILE A 204 1.70 -16.80 -7.17
N GLU A 205 2.03 -16.56 -8.44
CA GLU A 205 2.95 -17.39 -9.22
C GLU A 205 4.35 -16.79 -9.38
N ALA A 206 5.35 -17.68 -9.48
CA ALA A 206 6.75 -17.33 -9.75
C ALA A 206 7.17 -17.51 -11.21
N THR A 207 6.21 -17.75 -12.11
CA THR A 207 6.44 -17.92 -13.55
C THR A 207 6.58 -16.57 -14.27
N GLU A 208 6.87 -16.62 -15.56
CA GLU A 208 7.01 -15.42 -16.40
C GLU A 208 5.83 -14.46 -16.22
N ASN A 209 6.12 -13.16 -16.15
CA ASN A 209 5.14 -12.08 -16.03
C ASN A 209 4.36 -12.04 -14.70
N CYS A 210 4.77 -12.83 -13.69
CA CYS A 210 4.16 -12.89 -12.37
C CYS A 210 5.02 -12.23 -11.28
N GLY A 211 4.45 -12.02 -10.10
CA GLY A 211 5.02 -11.17 -9.05
C GLY A 211 6.30 -11.71 -8.43
N GLN A 212 6.53 -13.02 -8.48
CA GLN A 212 7.67 -13.71 -7.88
C GLN A 212 8.70 -14.19 -8.93
N GLU A 213 8.64 -13.66 -10.16
CA GLU A 213 9.49 -14.07 -11.29
C GLU A 213 10.99 -13.87 -11.04
N PHE A 214 11.36 -12.72 -10.46
CA PHE A 214 12.75 -12.35 -10.24
C PHE A 214 13.02 -11.92 -8.80
N LYS A 215 14.27 -12.17 -8.38
CA LYS A 215 14.89 -11.56 -7.20
C LYS A 215 15.96 -10.58 -7.64
N ILE A 216 16.29 -9.64 -6.76
CA ILE A 216 17.30 -8.62 -7.05
C ILE A 216 18.70 -9.17 -6.78
N LYS A 217 19.60 -9.06 -7.77
CA LYS A 217 20.93 -9.69 -7.72
C LYS A 217 21.86 -8.94 -6.77
N VAL A 218 22.62 -9.71 -6.00
CA VAL A 218 23.76 -9.23 -5.21
C VAL A 218 25.00 -9.30 -6.10
N LYS A 219 25.47 -8.17 -6.65
CA LYS A 219 26.78 -8.13 -7.31
C LYS A 219 27.85 -8.50 -6.27
N LYS A 220 28.90 -9.26 -6.59
CA LYS A 220 30.17 -9.23 -5.83
C LYS A 220 31.02 -8.12 -6.46
N LYS A 221 31.53 -7.14 -5.68
CA LYS A 221 32.65 -6.35 -6.19
C LYS A 221 33.91 -7.22 -6.03
N ASN A 222 34.79 -7.19 -7.04
CA ASN A 222 36.11 -7.80 -6.98
C ASN A 222 36.84 -7.37 -5.69
N LYS A 223 37.48 -8.34 -5.03
CA LYS A 223 38.38 -8.40 -3.85
C LYS A 223 38.92 -7.16 -3.09
N CYS A 224 38.62 -5.90 -3.42
CA CYS A 224 39.08 -4.74 -2.64
C CYS A 224 37.92 -3.80 -2.30
N PHE A 225 37.97 -3.21 -1.10
CA PHE A 225 37.01 -2.29 -0.49
C PHE A 225 35.85 -2.95 0.29
N VAL A 226 36.20 -3.68 1.33
CA VAL A 226 35.41 -3.70 2.58
C VAL A 226 35.81 -2.43 3.34
N HIS A 227 34.86 -1.69 3.94
CA HIS A 227 35.02 -0.52 4.84
C HIS A 227 34.52 0.86 4.37
N THR A 228 33.54 0.98 3.47
CA THR A 228 32.83 2.26 3.31
C THR A 228 31.37 2.07 2.92
N ILE A 229 30.44 2.11 3.88
CA ILE A 229 28.97 2.40 3.77
C ILE A 229 28.16 1.64 2.66
N GLY A 230 28.75 0.70 1.92
CA GLY A 230 28.29 0.28 0.58
C GLY A 230 28.22 -1.24 0.34
N SER A 231 28.08 -2.05 1.39
CA SER A 231 28.11 -3.53 1.28
C SER A 231 26.76 -4.23 1.45
N ILE A 232 25.63 -3.51 1.53
CA ILE A 232 24.30 -4.13 1.59
C ILE A 232 23.71 -4.18 0.17
N ARG A 233 23.36 -5.38 -0.28
CA ARG A 233 22.90 -5.69 -1.64
C ARG A 233 21.69 -6.63 -1.54
N GLY A 234 20.74 -6.54 -2.44
CA GLY A 234 19.38 -7.09 -2.28
C GLY A 234 18.36 -6.04 -2.69
N ALA A 235 17.09 -6.17 -2.34
CA ALA A 235 16.07 -5.19 -2.71
C ALA A 235 16.30 -3.80 -2.10
N GLN A 236 16.91 -3.70 -0.92
CA GLN A 236 17.24 -2.41 -0.30
C GLN A 236 18.22 -1.58 -1.14
N GLN A 237 18.92 -2.20 -2.10
CA GLN A 237 19.83 -1.49 -3.00
C GLN A 237 19.11 -0.45 -3.88
N ILE A 238 17.81 -0.63 -4.18
CA ILE A 238 17.01 0.36 -4.93
C ILE A 238 17.07 1.70 -4.20
N SER A 239 16.71 1.70 -2.91
CA SER A 239 16.72 2.89 -2.07
C SER A 239 18.11 3.48 -1.92
N LYS A 240 19.14 2.65 -1.69
CA LYS A 240 20.52 3.15 -1.56
C LYS A 240 21.05 3.77 -2.84
N GLN A 241 20.73 3.18 -3.99
CA GLN A 241 21.11 3.72 -5.29
C GLN A 241 20.37 5.02 -5.60
N LEU A 242 19.07 5.11 -5.30
CA LEU A 242 18.33 6.38 -5.38
C LEU A 242 19.02 7.48 -4.57
N VAL A 243 19.36 7.22 -3.29
CA VAL A 243 20.08 8.18 -2.44
C VAL A 243 21.40 8.63 -3.09
N SER A 244 22.16 7.70 -3.69
CA SER A 244 23.43 8.03 -4.36
C SER A 244 23.28 8.95 -5.58
N LYS A 245 22.07 9.06 -6.14
CA LYS A 245 21.75 9.97 -7.24
C LYS A 245 21.21 11.32 -6.78
N LEU A 246 20.87 11.48 -5.50
CA LEU A 246 20.40 12.75 -4.94
C LEU A 246 21.58 13.63 -4.55
N ALA A 247 21.34 14.94 -4.42
CA ALA A 247 22.34 15.83 -3.86
C ALA A 247 22.69 15.44 -2.41
N LYS A 248 23.94 15.69 -2.01
CA LYS A 248 24.41 15.39 -0.65
C LYS A 248 23.53 16.07 0.40
N ASP A 249 23.42 15.43 1.57
CA ASP A 249 22.71 15.95 2.74
C ASP A 249 21.20 16.21 2.56
N THR A 250 20.60 15.78 1.44
CA THR A 250 19.15 15.88 1.21
C THR A 250 18.33 14.82 1.94
N VAL A 251 18.96 13.74 2.43
CA VAL A 251 18.28 12.66 3.15
C VAL A 251 18.72 12.69 4.61
N LYS A 252 17.76 12.88 5.52
CA LYS A 252 17.96 12.95 6.97
C LYS A 252 17.38 11.70 7.64
N LEU A 253 18.27 10.85 8.14
CA LEU A 253 17.92 9.62 8.88
C LEU A 253 17.69 9.94 10.36
N SER A 254 16.94 9.11 11.09
CA SER A 254 16.60 9.33 12.49
C SER A 254 15.86 10.66 12.72
N HIS A 255 15.02 11.05 11.76
CA HIS A 255 14.17 12.24 11.78
C HIS A 255 12.68 11.86 11.69
N PRO A 256 12.15 11.08 12.66
CA PRO A 256 10.74 10.73 12.69
C PRO A 256 9.89 11.99 12.83
N VAL A 257 8.96 12.19 11.90
CA VAL A 257 8.04 13.35 11.89
C VAL A 257 7.00 13.18 13.00
N LEU A 258 6.86 14.20 13.83
CA LEU A 258 5.91 14.28 14.94
C LEU A 258 4.65 15.06 14.55
N SER A 259 4.80 16.19 13.87
CA SER A 259 3.68 17.06 13.52
C SER A 259 3.88 17.82 12.23
N ILE A 260 2.77 18.08 11.52
CA ILE A 260 2.71 18.86 10.29
C ILE A 260 1.64 19.95 10.46
N GLU A 261 2.07 21.21 10.39
CA GLU A 261 1.21 22.37 10.54
C GLU A 261 1.20 23.21 9.27
N GLN A 262 0.04 23.38 8.64
CA GLN A 262 -0.14 24.24 7.48
C GLN A 262 -0.58 25.64 7.94
N THR A 263 0.23 26.65 7.61
CA THR A 263 -0.09 28.06 7.84
C THR A 263 -0.63 28.70 6.54
N LYS A 264 -0.89 30.01 6.55
CA LYS A 264 -1.32 30.72 5.33
C LYS A 264 -0.31 30.59 4.19
N ASP A 265 0.99 30.58 4.48
CA ASP A 265 2.04 30.74 3.46
C ASP A 265 2.98 29.53 3.34
N CYS A 266 3.05 28.66 4.36
CA CYS A 266 3.97 27.53 4.38
C CYS A 266 3.42 26.32 5.15
N VAL A 267 4.22 25.26 5.22
CA VAL A 267 4.02 24.09 6.07
C VAL A 267 5.22 23.97 7.02
N ILE A 268 4.95 23.86 8.31
CA ILE A 268 5.94 23.65 9.37
C ILE A 268 5.89 22.17 9.76
N VAL A 269 7.04 21.50 9.70
CA VAL A 269 7.17 20.09 10.05
C VAL A 269 8.16 19.95 11.19
N LYS A 270 7.71 19.31 12.28
CA LYS A 270 8.53 19.06 13.47
C LYS A 270 8.82 17.57 13.59
N THR A 271 10.06 17.25 13.93
CA THR A 271 10.51 15.87 14.18
C THR A 271 10.62 15.59 15.68
N LEU A 272 10.61 14.32 16.10
CA LEU A 272 10.76 13.95 17.52
C LEU A 272 12.10 14.40 18.11
N ASN A 273 13.15 14.52 17.28
CA ASN A 273 14.45 15.01 17.73
C ASN A 273 14.52 16.54 17.92
N GLY A 274 13.39 17.25 17.77
CA GLY A 274 13.28 18.70 17.99
C GLY A 274 13.67 19.56 16.79
N THR A 275 14.02 18.97 15.64
CA THR A 275 14.31 19.73 14.42
C THR A 275 13.01 20.24 13.79
N GLU A 276 13.06 21.47 13.29
CA GLU A 276 11.95 22.10 12.60
C GLU A 276 12.32 22.43 11.15
N PHE A 277 11.43 22.09 10.23
CA PHE A 277 11.54 22.38 8.81
C PHE A 277 10.38 23.27 8.39
N LYS A 278 10.65 24.24 7.54
CA LYS A 278 9.62 25.06 6.89
C LYS A 278 9.68 24.79 5.41
N CYS A 279 8.51 24.50 4.82
CA CYS A 279 8.44 24.16 3.41
C CYS A 279 7.18 24.69 2.73
N LYS A 280 7.15 24.62 1.40
CA LYS A 280 6.00 25.07 0.60
C LYS A 280 5.08 23.90 0.23
N SER A 281 5.55 22.66 0.24
CA SER A 281 4.75 21.45 0.05
C SER A 281 5.35 20.24 0.76
N VAL A 282 4.50 19.30 1.15
CA VAL A 282 4.90 18.03 1.77
C VAL A 282 4.42 16.85 0.92
N ILE A 283 5.28 15.86 0.71
CA ILE A 283 4.90 14.55 0.18
C ILE A 283 4.92 13.54 1.33
N MET A 284 3.76 12.97 1.66
CA MET A 284 3.62 11.86 2.59
C MET A 284 3.86 10.54 1.86
N ALA A 285 4.99 9.90 2.12
CA ALA A 285 5.35 8.60 1.54
C ALA A 285 5.35 7.46 2.59
N THR A 286 4.63 7.67 3.69
CA THR A 286 4.41 6.72 4.78
C THR A 286 3.13 5.88 4.56
N PRO A 287 3.08 4.65 5.07
CA PRO A 287 1.84 3.86 5.12
C PRO A 287 0.68 4.62 5.83
N PRO A 288 -0.59 4.28 5.56
CA PRO A 288 -1.76 4.91 6.20
C PRO A 288 -1.72 4.86 7.73
N ASN A 289 -1.40 3.71 8.33
CA ASN A 289 -1.28 3.55 9.78
C ASN A 289 -0.20 4.45 10.39
N MET A 290 0.95 4.61 9.71
CA MET A 290 2.02 5.51 10.15
C MET A 290 1.63 6.99 10.00
N THR A 291 0.93 7.33 8.92
CA THR A 291 0.43 8.69 8.69
C THR A 291 -0.54 9.10 9.79
N ASN A 292 -1.37 8.17 10.27
CA ASN A 292 -2.35 8.41 11.33
C ASN A 292 -1.72 8.79 12.69
N LYS A 293 -0.43 8.51 12.89
CA LYS A 293 0.31 8.85 14.12
C LYS A 293 0.88 10.27 14.13
N ILE A 294 0.84 10.96 12.99
CA ILE A 294 1.38 12.32 12.86
C ILE A 294 0.30 13.31 13.25
N ASN A 295 0.66 14.30 14.05
CA ASN A 295 -0.26 15.36 14.46
C ASN A 295 -0.41 16.41 13.35
N PHE A 296 -1.60 16.53 12.77
CA PHE A 296 -1.89 17.50 11.71
C PHE A 296 -2.64 18.74 12.24
N LYS A 297 -2.18 19.93 11.83
CA LYS A 297 -2.87 21.21 12.06
C LYS A 297 -3.03 21.96 10.73
N PRO A 298 -4.26 22.30 10.28
CA PRO A 298 -5.53 21.77 10.76
C PRO A 298 -5.61 20.25 10.65
N ASN A 299 -6.56 19.65 11.37
CA ASN A 299 -6.84 18.22 11.31
C ASN A 299 -7.04 17.73 9.87
N LEU A 300 -6.59 16.51 9.58
CA LEU A 300 -6.90 15.87 8.29
C LEU A 300 -8.43 15.79 8.09
N PRO A 301 -8.93 15.99 6.85
CA PRO A 301 -10.34 15.82 6.52
C PRO A 301 -10.86 14.42 6.85
N ALA A 302 -12.16 14.31 7.14
CA ALA A 302 -12.80 13.07 7.55
C ALA A 302 -12.51 11.86 6.62
N PRO A 303 -12.57 11.96 5.28
CA PRO A 303 -12.25 10.81 4.42
C PRO A 303 -10.83 10.24 4.61
N LYS A 304 -9.85 11.08 4.94
CA LYS A 304 -8.48 10.63 5.22
C LYS A 304 -8.41 9.87 6.55
N LYS A 305 -9.08 10.39 7.59
CA LYS A 305 -9.15 9.73 8.89
C LYS A 305 -9.89 8.39 8.78
N GLU A 306 -11.02 8.35 8.08
CA GLU A 306 -11.80 7.13 7.86
C GLU A 306 -10.97 6.04 7.18
N ILE A 307 -10.27 6.36 6.09
CA ILE A 307 -9.47 5.34 5.40
C ILE A 307 -8.28 4.88 6.23
N MET A 308 -7.59 5.80 6.93
CA MET A 308 -6.41 5.47 7.74
C MET A 308 -6.78 4.57 8.93
N ASN A 309 -7.96 4.77 9.53
CA ASN A 309 -8.44 3.95 10.64
C ASN A 309 -9.04 2.59 10.19
N ARG A 310 -9.44 2.47 8.92
CA ARG A 310 -10.09 1.26 8.38
C ARG A 310 -9.23 0.48 7.38
N MET A 311 -7.93 0.80 7.34
CA MET A 311 -6.92 0.05 6.60
C MET A 311 -5.83 -0.47 7.55
N PRO A 312 -6.14 -1.45 8.42
CA PRO A 312 -5.11 -2.06 9.26
C PRO A 312 -3.98 -2.64 8.40
N VAL A 313 -2.76 -2.59 8.94
CA VAL A 313 -1.61 -3.25 8.33
C VAL A 313 -1.68 -4.75 8.58
N GLY A 314 -1.31 -5.55 7.57
CA GLY A 314 -1.14 -6.98 7.74
C GLY A 314 -0.02 -7.33 8.70
N LEU A 315 -0.05 -8.57 9.20
CA LEU A 315 1.01 -9.18 9.98
C LEU A 315 1.58 -10.35 9.18
N LEU A 316 2.85 -10.22 8.82
CA LEU A 316 3.61 -11.20 8.09
C LEU A 316 5.05 -11.21 8.60
N ASN A 317 5.47 -12.35 9.13
CA ASN A 317 6.84 -12.58 9.53
C ASN A 317 7.55 -13.38 8.45
N LYS A 318 8.83 -13.05 8.27
CA LYS A 318 9.68 -13.64 7.23
C LYS A 318 10.88 -14.29 7.88
N VAL A 319 11.02 -15.59 7.62
CA VAL A 319 12.10 -16.43 8.14
C VAL A 319 13.01 -16.82 7.00
N ILE A 320 14.32 -16.71 7.21
CA ILE A 320 15.32 -17.16 6.24
C ILE A 320 16.19 -18.18 6.93
N ILE A 321 16.20 -19.39 6.37
CA ILE A 321 16.96 -20.51 6.90
C ILE A 321 18.06 -20.80 5.89
N THR A 322 19.31 -20.59 6.29
CA THR A 322 20.48 -20.86 5.45
C THR A 322 21.00 -22.28 5.70
N TYR A 323 21.53 -22.89 4.64
CA TYR A 323 22.04 -24.26 4.66
C TYR A 323 23.44 -24.33 4.06
N GLU A 324 24.14 -25.44 4.28
CA GLU A 324 25.41 -25.70 3.64
C GLU A 324 25.24 -25.91 2.13
N LYS A 325 24.22 -26.68 1.75
CA LYS A 325 23.86 -27.02 0.37
C LYS A 325 22.36 -26.93 0.18
N SER A 326 21.93 -26.66 -1.06
CA SER A 326 20.52 -26.67 -1.43
C SER A 326 20.04 -28.11 -1.58
N PHE A 327 20.02 -28.88 -0.47
CA PHE A 327 19.70 -30.31 -0.47
C PHE A 327 18.34 -30.63 -1.10
N TRP A 328 17.38 -29.70 -1.02
CA TRP A 328 16.08 -29.84 -1.70
C TRP A 328 16.25 -29.88 -3.23
N ARG A 329 17.15 -29.06 -3.80
CA ARG A 329 17.42 -29.09 -5.24
C ARG A 329 18.08 -30.40 -5.66
N GLU A 330 19.02 -30.91 -4.86
CA GLU A 330 19.67 -32.21 -5.07
C GLU A 330 18.65 -33.36 -5.02
N ALA A 331 17.64 -33.26 -4.16
CA ALA A 331 16.52 -34.19 -4.08
C ALA A 331 15.44 -34.00 -5.17
N GLY A 332 15.70 -33.13 -6.15
CA GLY A 332 14.78 -32.83 -7.26
C GLY A 332 13.55 -32.02 -6.83
N CYS A 333 13.63 -31.24 -5.76
CA CYS A 333 12.55 -30.39 -5.23
C CYS A 333 12.81 -28.90 -5.52
N SER A 334 11.72 -28.14 -5.66
CA SER A 334 11.76 -26.69 -5.95
C SER A 334 12.07 -25.82 -4.74
N GLY A 335 11.82 -26.34 -3.53
CA GLY A 335 11.81 -25.55 -2.30
C GLY A 335 10.49 -24.79 -2.07
N GLU A 336 9.49 -24.98 -2.93
CA GLU A 336 8.15 -24.40 -2.79
C GLU A 336 7.24 -25.29 -1.94
N ILE A 337 6.64 -24.70 -0.91
CA ILE A 337 5.66 -25.37 -0.04
C ILE A 337 4.48 -24.42 0.16
N VAL A 338 3.26 -24.92 -0.04
CA VAL A 338 2.02 -24.23 0.33
C VAL A 338 1.39 -24.96 1.50
N THR A 339 1.09 -24.28 2.60
CA THR A 339 0.48 -24.88 3.78
C THR A 339 -0.46 -23.91 4.48
N ILE A 340 -1.44 -24.41 5.21
CA ILE A 340 -2.27 -23.60 6.12
C ILE A 340 -1.75 -23.60 7.56
N GLY A 341 -0.57 -24.19 7.78
CA GLY A 341 0.01 -24.56 9.06
C GLY A 341 -0.79 -25.64 9.79
N GLY A 342 -0.58 -25.76 11.10
CA GLY A 342 -1.25 -26.75 11.94
C GLY A 342 -0.42 -28.01 12.19
N PRO A 343 -1.03 -29.10 12.69
CA PRO A 343 -0.30 -30.29 13.10
C PRO A 343 0.52 -30.86 11.95
N SER A 344 1.77 -31.21 12.25
CA SER A 344 2.58 -32.00 11.33
C SER A 344 1.95 -33.38 11.16
N THR A 345 1.86 -33.83 9.91
CA THR A 345 1.55 -35.24 9.59
C THR A 345 2.82 -36.07 9.36
N ALA A 346 4.00 -35.46 9.47
CA ALA A 346 5.30 -36.12 9.41
C ALA A 346 5.81 -36.43 10.83
N GLU A 347 6.25 -37.67 11.02
CA GLU A 347 6.82 -38.16 12.29
C GLU A 347 8.08 -37.35 12.66
N GLY A 348 8.14 -36.83 13.89
CA GLY A 348 9.27 -36.05 14.40
C GLY A 348 9.33 -34.58 13.97
N CYS A 349 8.29 -34.04 13.33
CA CYS A 349 8.18 -32.61 13.03
C CYS A 349 7.13 -31.94 13.93
N ASP A 350 7.45 -30.76 14.46
CA ASP A 350 6.54 -29.96 15.26
C ASP A 350 5.47 -29.26 14.41
N GLU A 351 4.38 -28.81 15.06
CA GLU A 351 3.35 -28.00 14.42
C GLU A 351 3.95 -26.68 13.90
N GLY A 352 3.64 -26.34 12.65
CA GLY A 352 4.29 -25.23 11.96
C GLY A 352 3.35 -24.04 11.71
N PRO A 353 3.76 -22.80 12.01
CA PRO A 353 2.95 -21.60 11.77
C PRO A 353 3.03 -21.10 10.31
N LEU A 354 3.68 -21.87 9.43
CA LEU A 354 4.00 -21.44 8.07
C LEU A 354 2.73 -21.34 7.20
N CYS A 355 2.79 -20.47 6.19
CA CYS A 355 1.79 -20.43 5.11
C CYS A 355 2.40 -20.73 3.72
N ILE A 356 3.56 -20.15 3.40
CA ILE A 356 4.25 -20.42 2.13
C ILE A 356 5.77 -20.46 2.36
N VAL A 357 6.46 -21.33 1.63
CA VAL A 357 7.94 -21.41 1.57
C VAL A 357 8.39 -21.34 0.11
N TYR A 358 9.54 -20.71 -0.15
CA TYR A 358 10.22 -20.72 -1.45
C TYR A 358 11.72 -20.95 -1.31
N ASP A 359 12.35 -21.36 -2.42
CA ASP A 359 13.81 -21.29 -2.54
C ASP A 359 14.31 -19.84 -2.47
N ALA A 360 15.16 -19.57 -1.49
CA ALA A 360 15.80 -18.30 -1.27
C ALA A 360 17.29 -18.32 -1.62
N THR A 361 17.78 -19.38 -2.28
CA THR A 361 19.19 -19.52 -2.66
C THR A 361 19.65 -18.25 -3.39
N SER A 362 20.75 -17.68 -2.91
CA SER A 362 21.23 -16.38 -3.36
C SER A 362 21.83 -16.45 -4.76
N SER A 363 22.08 -15.29 -5.38
CA SER A 363 22.78 -15.21 -6.66
C SER A 363 24.24 -15.68 -6.60
N ASN A 364 24.81 -15.86 -5.40
CA ASN A 364 26.13 -16.42 -5.17
C ASN A 364 26.08 -17.94 -4.88
N ASN A 365 24.93 -18.58 -5.11
CA ASN A 365 24.68 -20.00 -4.86
C ASN A 365 24.77 -20.40 -3.37
N ASN A 366 24.51 -19.45 -2.46
CA ASN A 366 24.36 -19.77 -1.04
C ASN A 366 22.95 -20.29 -0.77
N ALA A 367 22.86 -21.52 -0.29
CA ALA A 367 21.60 -22.22 -0.07
C ALA A 367 20.77 -21.56 1.04
N ALA A 368 19.52 -21.27 0.74
CA ALA A 368 18.56 -20.83 1.75
C ALA A 368 17.12 -21.14 1.32
N LEU A 369 16.24 -21.29 2.32
CA LEU A 369 14.79 -21.25 2.16
C LEU A 369 14.25 -19.96 2.80
N VAL A 370 13.19 -19.42 2.22
CA VAL A 370 12.40 -18.34 2.82
C VAL A 370 11.02 -18.86 3.16
N ALA A 371 10.60 -18.67 4.40
CA ALA A 371 9.29 -19.08 4.89
C ALA A 371 8.51 -17.88 5.42
N PHE A 372 7.19 -17.95 5.30
CA PHE A 372 6.27 -16.90 5.74
C PHE A 372 5.31 -17.41 6.79
N ILE A 373 5.05 -16.56 7.78
CA ILE A 373 4.05 -16.77 8.83
C ILE A 373 3.13 -15.55 8.76
N GLY A 374 1.84 -15.74 8.46
CA GLY A 374 0.94 -14.63 8.16
C GLY A 374 -0.42 -14.70 8.85
N GLY A 375 -1.08 -13.55 8.98
CA GLY A 375 -2.43 -13.47 9.56
C GLY A 375 -2.47 -13.96 11.00
N LYS A 376 -3.45 -14.81 11.34
CA LYS A 376 -3.61 -15.33 12.71
C LYS A 376 -2.40 -16.12 13.19
N GLN A 377 -1.66 -16.77 12.29
CA GLN A 377 -0.45 -17.53 12.64
C GLN A 377 0.67 -16.60 13.09
N ALA A 378 0.79 -15.41 12.47
CA ALA A 378 1.77 -14.40 12.89
C ALA A 378 1.45 -13.86 14.29
N VAL A 379 0.17 -13.65 14.59
CA VAL A 379 -0.28 -13.24 15.93
C VAL A 379 0.09 -14.30 16.97
N GLN A 380 -0.18 -15.57 16.70
CA GLN A 380 0.15 -16.66 17.62
C GLN A 380 1.66 -16.81 17.81
N TRP A 381 2.43 -16.65 16.72
CA TRP A 381 3.88 -16.68 16.75
C TRP A 381 4.47 -15.53 17.57
N GLN A 382 3.86 -14.34 17.50
CA GLN A 382 4.21 -13.19 18.34
C GLN A 382 3.97 -13.38 19.84
N LEU A 383 3.27 -14.44 20.25
CA LEU A 383 3.10 -14.79 21.66
C LEU A 383 4.17 -15.78 22.17
N GLN A 384 4.95 -16.38 21.27
CA GLN A 384 6.05 -17.28 21.64
C GLN A 384 7.21 -16.49 22.27
N PRO A 385 8.03 -17.11 23.15
CA PRO A 385 9.22 -16.49 23.71
C PRO A 385 10.17 -15.95 22.64
N GLU A 386 10.82 -14.81 22.92
CA GLU A 386 11.77 -14.20 21.96
C GLU A 386 12.94 -15.13 21.60
N ALA A 387 13.38 -15.97 22.54
CA ALA A 387 14.42 -16.97 22.30
C ALA A 387 14.06 -17.95 21.16
N ASP A 388 12.78 -18.19 20.93
CA ASP A 388 12.26 -19.11 19.91
C ASP A 388 12.01 -18.41 18.56
N ARG A 389 12.21 -17.08 18.50
CA ARG A 389 11.92 -16.24 17.32
C ARG A 389 13.19 -15.58 16.78
N GLN A 390 14.00 -16.33 16.04
CA GLN A 390 15.18 -15.79 15.33
C GLN A 390 14.82 -15.26 13.92
N GLU A 391 13.89 -14.30 13.83
CA GLU A 391 13.33 -13.85 12.56
C GLU A 391 13.10 -12.33 12.49
N GLN A 392 12.79 -11.82 11.30
CA GLN A 392 12.22 -10.48 11.18
C GLN A 392 10.72 -10.52 11.39
N ASP A 393 10.30 -10.03 12.55
CA ASP A 393 8.92 -9.67 12.81
C ASP A 393 8.65 -8.24 12.32
N TRP A 394 7.74 -8.07 11.37
CA TRP A 394 7.38 -6.73 10.88
C TRP A 394 6.33 -6.05 11.73
N GLY A 395 5.54 -6.80 12.51
CA GLY A 395 4.58 -6.27 13.46
C GLY A 395 5.25 -5.53 14.63
N LEU A 396 6.44 -5.96 15.03
CA LEU A 396 7.24 -5.30 16.08
C LEU A 396 8.05 -4.10 15.57
N GLU A 397 8.05 -3.81 14.27
CA GLU A 397 8.85 -2.72 13.70
C GLU A 397 8.18 -1.35 13.94
N PRO A 398 8.77 -0.42 14.72
CA PRO A 398 8.05 0.76 15.22
C PRO A 398 7.52 1.72 14.15
N TYR A 399 8.13 1.73 12.97
CA TYR A 399 7.81 2.66 11.88
C TYR A 399 7.18 1.97 10.66
N SER A 400 6.67 0.74 10.84
CA SER A 400 5.85 0.00 9.86
C SER A 400 4.66 -0.66 10.55
N GLU A 401 4.86 -1.22 11.75
CA GLU A 401 3.91 -1.96 12.60
C GLU A 401 3.24 -3.17 11.94
N GLY A 402 3.78 -3.59 10.80
CA GLY A 402 3.27 -4.70 10.04
C GLY A 402 3.79 -4.72 8.61
N SER A 403 3.46 -5.80 7.93
CA SER A 403 3.75 -6.04 6.53
C SER A 403 2.79 -7.14 6.00
N PRO A 404 2.63 -7.29 4.68
CA PRO A 404 3.29 -6.55 3.62
C PRO A 404 2.62 -5.20 3.31
N VAL A 405 1.32 -5.05 3.56
CA VAL A 405 0.52 -3.90 3.12
C VAL A 405 -0.64 -3.59 4.07
N CYS A 406 -1.17 -2.36 4.02
CA CYS A 406 -2.45 -2.02 4.65
C CYS A 406 -3.62 -2.47 3.78
N CYS A 407 -4.60 -3.15 4.38
CA CYS A 407 -5.73 -3.75 3.68
C CYS A 407 -7.04 -3.11 4.10
N ALA A 408 -7.92 -2.80 3.15
CA ALA A 408 -9.19 -2.16 3.48
C ALA A 408 -10.22 -3.16 4.02
N ALA A 409 -10.72 -2.85 5.22
CA ALA A 409 -11.83 -3.57 5.83
C ALA A 409 -13.15 -3.30 5.06
N PRO A 410 -14.16 -4.18 5.19
CA PRO A 410 -15.48 -3.92 4.65
C PRO A 410 -16.03 -2.54 5.04
N GLY A 411 -16.58 -1.81 4.07
CA GLY A 411 -17.14 -0.47 4.24
C GLY A 411 -16.11 0.67 4.23
N ALA A 412 -14.83 0.39 3.99
CA ALA A 412 -13.78 1.42 3.93
C ALA A 412 -13.61 2.03 2.52
N MET A 413 -14.02 1.31 1.47
CA MET A 413 -13.73 1.71 0.09
C MET A 413 -14.39 3.02 -0.40
N PRO A 414 -15.50 3.54 0.15
CA PRO A 414 -16.00 4.88 -0.21
C PRO A 414 -14.96 6.00 -0.04
N TYR A 415 -14.00 5.81 0.87
CA TYR A 415 -12.97 6.78 1.20
C TYR A 415 -11.60 6.44 0.61
N PHE A 416 -11.49 5.35 -0.18
CA PHE A 416 -10.21 4.82 -0.63
C PHE A 416 -9.40 5.84 -1.43
N VAL A 417 -9.97 6.38 -2.50
CA VAL A 417 -9.29 7.32 -3.39
C VAL A 417 -9.09 8.68 -2.74
N THR A 418 -10.17 9.23 -2.17
CA THR A 418 -10.16 10.55 -1.52
C THR A 418 -9.23 10.57 -0.31
N GLY A 419 -9.20 9.49 0.45
CA GLY A 419 -8.36 9.32 1.61
C GLY A 419 -6.88 9.12 1.26
N LEU A 420 -6.56 8.19 0.34
CA LEU A 420 -5.17 7.80 0.06
C LEU A 420 -4.45 8.65 -0.98
N ARG A 421 -5.16 9.27 -1.94
CA ARG A 421 -4.52 9.91 -3.10
C ARG A 421 -4.70 11.42 -3.16
N HIS A 422 -5.89 11.93 -2.82
CA HIS A 422 -6.16 13.37 -2.95
C HIS A 422 -5.25 14.17 -2.03
N SER A 423 -4.74 15.30 -2.53
CA SER A 423 -3.98 16.22 -1.69
C SER A 423 -4.88 16.85 -0.61
N PHE A 424 -4.24 17.28 0.47
CA PHE A 424 -4.84 18.12 1.48
C PHE A 424 -4.09 19.45 1.51
N ASP A 425 -4.57 20.39 0.71
CA ASP A 425 -3.90 21.66 0.43
C ASP A 425 -2.46 21.46 -0.07
N ARG A 426 -1.43 21.72 0.76
CA ARG A 426 -0.01 21.58 0.40
C ARG A 426 0.57 20.20 0.71
N ILE A 427 -0.26 19.25 1.15
CA ILE A 427 0.16 17.89 1.51
C ILE A 427 -0.31 16.92 0.43
N TYR A 428 0.64 16.23 -0.20
CA TYR A 428 0.44 15.24 -1.26
C TYR A 428 0.73 13.84 -0.74
N PHE A 429 0.07 12.81 -1.29
CA PHE A 429 0.10 11.46 -0.72
C PHE A 429 0.61 10.43 -1.73
N ALA A 430 1.79 9.87 -1.42
CA ALA A 430 2.46 8.79 -2.12
C ALA A 430 2.29 7.48 -1.34
N GLY A 431 3.32 6.62 -1.30
CA GLY A 431 3.25 5.30 -0.65
C GLY A 431 2.55 4.27 -1.53
N THR A 432 2.94 3.00 -1.43
CA THR A 432 2.46 1.98 -2.36
C THR A 432 0.95 1.76 -2.28
N GLU A 433 0.31 2.06 -1.14
CA GLU A 433 -1.12 1.95 -0.90
C GLU A 433 -1.93 2.90 -1.80
N SER A 434 -1.32 4.01 -2.22
CA SER A 434 -1.95 5.00 -3.09
C SER A 434 -1.74 4.73 -4.58
N ALA A 435 -1.06 3.63 -4.94
CA ALA A 435 -0.84 3.23 -6.33
C ALA A 435 -2.12 2.70 -7.00
N THR A 436 -2.13 2.69 -8.33
CA THR A 436 -3.20 2.07 -9.15
C THR A 436 -2.77 0.76 -9.78
N ARG A 437 -1.46 0.56 -9.97
CA ARG A 437 -0.88 -0.68 -10.48
C ARG A 437 0.04 -1.27 -9.44
N TRP A 438 -0.08 -2.57 -9.18
CA TRP A 438 0.73 -3.29 -8.20
C TRP A 438 0.79 -2.56 -6.84
N CYS A 439 -0.38 -2.09 -6.37
CA CYS A 439 -0.54 -1.56 -5.02
C CYS A 439 -0.10 -2.63 -4.01
N GLY A 440 0.64 -2.24 -2.97
CA GLY A 440 1.28 -3.14 -2.00
C GLY A 440 2.70 -3.61 -2.36
N PHE A 441 3.17 -3.38 -3.59
CA PHE A 441 4.48 -3.84 -4.07
C PHE A 441 5.49 -2.70 -4.30
N MET A 442 6.76 -3.06 -4.53
CA MET A 442 7.81 -2.09 -4.90
C MET A 442 7.41 -1.27 -6.15
N ASN A 443 6.73 -1.89 -7.12
CA ASN A 443 6.19 -1.18 -8.28
C ASN A 443 5.21 -0.07 -7.90
N GLY A 444 4.22 -0.37 -7.06
CA GLY A 444 3.26 0.61 -6.59
C GLY A 444 3.95 1.74 -5.83
N ALA A 445 5.00 1.44 -5.06
CA ALA A 445 5.81 2.46 -4.40
C ALA A 445 6.45 3.43 -5.40
N VAL A 446 7.07 2.93 -6.48
CA VAL A 446 7.66 3.75 -7.54
C VAL A 446 6.60 4.58 -8.24
N GLN A 447 5.50 3.96 -8.68
CA GLN A 447 4.39 4.64 -9.36
C GLN A 447 3.84 5.80 -8.51
N ALA A 448 3.51 5.52 -7.24
CA ALA A 448 2.96 6.52 -6.33
C ALA A 448 3.95 7.65 -6.04
N GLY A 449 5.25 7.35 -5.94
CA GLY A 449 6.30 8.34 -5.73
C GLY A 449 6.45 9.29 -6.91
N LYS A 450 6.49 8.76 -8.15
CA LYS A 450 6.50 9.56 -9.39
C LYS A 450 5.27 10.46 -9.46
N ARG A 451 4.08 9.87 -9.27
CA ARG A 451 2.80 10.58 -9.34
C ARG A 451 2.72 11.74 -8.34
N ALA A 452 3.09 11.54 -7.08
CA ALA A 452 3.09 12.60 -6.08
C ALA A 452 4.14 13.70 -6.37
N ALA A 453 5.30 13.33 -6.92
CA ALA A 453 6.27 14.33 -7.39
C ALA A 453 5.70 15.17 -8.54
N PHE A 454 5.00 14.57 -9.50
CA PHE A 454 4.34 15.31 -10.58
C PHE A 454 3.24 16.24 -10.06
N GLU A 455 2.42 15.80 -9.11
CA GLU A 455 1.41 16.65 -8.47
C GLU A 455 2.03 17.89 -7.81
N VAL A 456 3.18 17.73 -7.14
CA VAL A 456 3.94 18.83 -6.53
C VAL A 456 4.56 19.72 -7.61
N ILE A 457 5.29 19.17 -8.57
CA ILE A 457 5.93 19.97 -9.64
C ILE A 457 4.88 20.77 -10.41
N TYR A 458 3.70 20.20 -10.67
CA TYR A 458 2.61 20.91 -11.34
C TYR A 458 2.17 22.17 -10.57
N ARG A 459 2.20 22.13 -9.24
CA ARG A 459 1.88 23.29 -8.39
C ARG A 459 2.92 24.41 -8.54
N PHE A 460 4.19 24.06 -8.65
CA PHE A 460 5.28 25.04 -8.75
C PHE A 460 5.50 25.52 -10.18
N HIS A 461 5.76 24.58 -11.08
CA HIS A 461 6.22 24.82 -12.45
C HIS A 461 5.55 23.82 -13.41
N PRO A 462 4.25 23.97 -13.73
CA PRO A 462 3.50 23.03 -14.58
C PRO A 462 4.14 22.82 -15.97
N GLN A 463 4.85 23.82 -16.49
CA GLN A 463 5.59 23.77 -17.75
C GLN A 463 6.77 22.76 -17.75
N ARG A 464 7.19 22.26 -16.58
CA ARG A 464 8.25 21.24 -16.45
C ARG A 464 7.78 19.81 -16.74
N LEU A 465 6.47 19.60 -16.82
CA LEU A 465 5.87 18.28 -16.97
C LEU A 465 5.43 18.01 -18.40
N LEU A 466 5.63 16.77 -18.84
CA LEU A 466 5.06 16.27 -20.08
C LEU A 466 3.55 16.03 -19.91
N ARG A 467 2.81 16.03 -21.03
CA ARG A 467 1.35 15.82 -21.02
C ARG A 467 0.94 14.52 -20.33
N GLU A 468 1.71 13.45 -20.53
CA GLU A 468 1.47 12.15 -19.90
C GLU A 468 1.68 12.17 -18.38
N GLU A 469 2.67 12.92 -17.90
CA GLU A 469 2.97 13.09 -16.46
C GLU A 469 1.90 13.94 -15.78
N VAL A 470 1.39 14.97 -16.48
CA VAL A 470 0.21 15.73 -16.03
C VAL A 470 -1.02 14.81 -15.97
N ASN A 471 -1.21 13.93 -16.96
CA ASN A 471 -2.31 12.97 -16.92
C ASN A 471 -2.15 12.02 -15.72
N GLU A 472 -0.95 11.51 -15.45
CA GLU A 472 -0.67 10.63 -14.30
C GLU A 472 -0.87 11.34 -12.95
N ALA A 473 -0.49 12.61 -12.83
CA ALA A 473 -0.75 13.44 -11.65
C ALA A 473 -2.25 13.66 -11.37
N PHE A 474 -3.08 13.69 -12.43
CA PHE A 474 -4.47 14.14 -12.34
C PHE A 474 -5.49 13.14 -12.88
N VAL A 475 -5.18 11.84 -12.89
CA VAL A 475 -6.10 10.80 -13.39
C VAL A 475 -7.48 10.87 -12.70
N ILE A 476 -7.53 11.37 -11.46
CA ILE A 476 -8.75 11.47 -10.66
C ILE A 476 -9.50 12.81 -10.89
N SER A 477 -8.80 13.92 -11.15
CA SER A 477 -9.38 15.27 -11.09
C SER A 477 -10.24 15.64 -12.30
N ARG A 478 -10.11 14.98 -13.46
CA ARG A 478 -10.94 15.27 -14.64
C ARG A 478 -12.43 14.96 -14.44
N THR A 479 -12.77 14.11 -13.48
CA THR A 479 -14.16 13.79 -13.14
C THR A 479 -14.76 14.85 -12.20
N ASP A 480 -13.98 15.35 -11.24
CA ASP A 480 -14.43 16.34 -10.25
C ASP A 480 -14.42 17.78 -10.79
N LEU A 481 -13.53 18.10 -11.74
CA LEU A 481 -13.53 19.38 -12.46
C LEU A 481 -14.80 19.56 -13.30
N LYS A 482 -15.36 18.48 -13.86
CA LYS A 482 -16.67 18.53 -14.55
C LYS A 482 -17.85 18.68 -13.60
N LEU A 483 -17.76 18.14 -12.37
CA LEU A 483 -18.81 18.29 -11.35
C LEU A 483 -18.86 19.70 -10.77
N LYS A 484 -17.72 20.37 -10.61
CA LYS A 484 -17.68 21.79 -10.20
C LYS A 484 -18.27 22.76 -11.24
N GLN A 485 -18.39 22.34 -12.51
CA GLN A 485 -19.00 23.15 -13.57
C GLN A 485 -20.51 22.91 -13.76
N LYS A 486 -21.15 21.95 -13.05
CA LYS A 486 -22.52 21.51 -13.38
C LYS A 486 -23.56 21.52 -12.25
N SER A 487 -23.32 22.15 -11.11
CA SER A 487 -24.30 22.23 -10.02
C SER A 487 -24.82 23.67 -9.84
N SER A 488 -25.96 23.97 -10.46
CA SER A 488 -26.75 25.20 -10.25
C SER A 488 -28.05 24.95 -9.47
N HIS A 489 -28.19 23.78 -8.85
CA HIS A 489 -29.36 23.41 -8.05
C HIS A 489 -28.93 22.70 -6.77
N LEU A 490 -29.23 23.29 -5.61
CA LEU A 490 -29.14 22.63 -4.31
C LEU A 490 -30.54 22.16 -3.89
N ARG A 491 -30.68 20.85 -3.66
CA ARG A 491 -31.83 20.27 -2.96
C ARG A 491 -31.47 20.07 -1.49
N PHE A 492 -32.40 20.38 -0.60
CA PHE A 492 -32.28 20.07 0.82
C PHE A 492 -33.50 19.28 1.30
N TYR A 493 -33.27 18.48 2.34
CA TYR A 493 -34.28 17.65 3.00
C TYR A 493 -34.29 17.99 4.48
N VAL A 494 -35.47 18.28 5.02
CA VAL A 494 -35.65 18.52 6.46
C VAL A 494 -36.06 17.20 7.12
N PHE A 495 -35.22 16.71 8.03
CA PHE A 495 -35.48 15.50 8.80
C PHE A 495 -35.84 15.89 10.24
N GLY A 496 -37.04 15.51 10.68
CA GLY A 496 -37.34 15.32 12.10
C GLY A 496 -37.18 13.85 12.46
N ILE A 497 -37.02 13.54 13.75
CA ILE A 497 -36.84 12.17 14.25
C ILE A 497 -37.91 11.25 13.65
N GLY A 498 -37.52 10.43 12.66
CA GLY A 498 -38.35 9.38 12.06
C GLY A 498 -39.09 9.70 10.75
N THR A 499 -39.21 10.95 10.30
CA THR A 499 -40.00 11.27 9.07
C THR A 499 -39.44 12.47 8.30
N VAL A 500 -39.48 12.42 6.96
CA VAL A 500 -39.22 13.58 6.09
C VAL A 500 -40.42 14.51 6.16
N ILE A 501 -40.22 15.75 6.63
CA ILE A 501 -41.31 16.72 6.86
C ILE A 501 -41.47 17.67 5.65
N GLY A 502 -40.49 17.71 4.73
CA GLY A 502 -40.59 18.47 3.47
C GLY A 502 -39.31 18.43 2.63
N ALA A 503 -39.45 18.73 1.33
CA ALA A 503 -38.36 18.89 0.38
C ALA A 503 -38.55 20.21 -0.40
N GLY A 504 -37.46 20.96 -0.62
CA GLY A 504 -37.46 22.22 -1.36
C GLY A 504 -36.27 22.33 -2.31
N GLU A 505 -36.42 23.14 -3.36
CA GLU A 505 -35.35 23.51 -4.31
C GLU A 505 -35.04 25.00 -4.19
N PHE A 506 -33.77 25.35 -4.06
CA PHE A 506 -33.31 26.74 -4.13
C PHE A 506 -32.67 27.01 -5.50
N ARG A 507 -33.05 28.11 -6.16
CA ARG A 507 -32.31 28.66 -7.30
C ARG A 507 -31.29 29.67 -6.78
N THR A 508 -30.02 29.47 -7.11
CA THR A 508 -28.91 30.35 -6.68
C THR A 508 -28.86 31.67 -7.46
N ASP A 509 -29.68 31.83 -8.51
CA ASP A 509 -29.62 32.98 -9.43
C ASP A 509 -30.01 34.32 -8.80
N SER A 510 -30.66 34.30 -7.62
CA SER A 510 -31.03 35.50 -6.85
C SER A 510 -29.96 35.97 -5.85
N LEU A 511 -28.88 35.21 -5.65
CA LEU A 511 -27.78 35.54 -4.74
C LEU A 511 -26.56 35.96 -5.57
N LYS A 512 -26.24 37.27 -5.60
CA LYS A 512 -24.98 37.78 -6.17
C LYS A 512 -23.81 37.35 -5.27
N LEU A 513 -23.30 36.14 -5.45
CA LEU A 513 -22.12 35.64 -4.76
C LEU A 513 -20.89 35.80 -5.65
N GLU A 514 -19.84 36.43 -5.14
CA GLU A 514 -18.53 36.44 -5.81
C GLU A 514 -17.89 35.05 -5.72
N GLN A 515 -17.08 34.68 -6.74
CA GLN A 515 -16.51 33.34 -6.99
C GLN A 515 -15.73 32.68 -5.83
N SER A 516 -15.54 33.36 -4.69
CA SER A 516 -14.76 32.87 -3.55
C SER A 516 -15.56 32.55 -2.28
N GLU A 517 -16.88 32.79 -2.24
CA GLU A 517 -17.69 32.55 -1.05
C GLU A 517 -18.27 31.11 -1.00
N ARG A 518 -18.11 30.44 0.15
CA ARG A 518 -18.79 29.15 0.44
C ARG A 518 -20.03 29.43 1.30
N ILE A 519 -21.19 28.93 0.88
CA ILE A 519 -22.40 28.95 1.70
C ILE A 519 -22.28 27.86 2.78
N CYS A 520 -22.43 28.25 4.05
CA CYS A 520 -22.67 27.31 5.15
C CYS A 520 -24.10 27.55 5.65
N VAL A 521 -24.95 26.52 5.57
CA VAL A 521 -26.26 26.54 6.25
C VAL A 521 -26.01 26.13 7.70
N VAL A 522 -26.23 27.05 8.63
CA VAL A 522 -25.93 26.86 10.05
C VAL A 522 -27.24 26.92 10.82
N SER A 523 -27.88 25.77 10.98
CA SER A 523 -29.04 25.52 11.85
C SER A 523 -30.42 26.01 11.35
N ILE A 524 -31.42 25.15 11.54
CA ILE A 524 -32.85 25.48 11.48
C ILE A 524 -33.32 25.51 12.93
N VAL A 525 -33.69 26.69 13.45
CA VAL A 525 -34.26 26.82 14.79
C VAL A 525 -35.78 26.83 14.65
N LEU A 526 -36.45 25.77 15.13
CA LEU A 526 -37.90 25.78 15.28
C LEU A 526 -38.23 26.50 16.59
N SER A 527 -38.57 27.79 16.51
CA SER A 527 -39.10 28.54 17.65
C SER A 527 -40.61 28.76 17.51
N GLY A 528 -41.39 28.15 18.41
CA GLY A 528 -42.71 28.66 18.82
C GLY A 528 -43.92 28.30 17.96
N GLN A 529 -44.80 27.46 18.54
CA GLN A 529 -46.26 27.25 18.43
C GLN A 529 -47.12 27.60 17.19
N SER A 530 -46.61 28.07 16.04
CA SER A 530 -47.39 28.14 14.80
C SER A 530 -46.63 27.50 13.64
N GLN A 531 -47.30 26.57 12.96
CA GLN A 531 -46.72 25.62 12.00
C GLN A 531 -46.34 26.24 10.63
N HIS A 532 -46.16 27.56 10.54
CA HIS A 532 -46.10 28.26 9.26
C HIS A 532 -44.91 29.21 9.03
N ASP A 533 -44.01 29.39 10.00
CA ASP A 533 -42.81 30.23 9.78
C ASP A 533 -41.53 29.40 9.96
N ILE A 534 -40.84 29.12 8.84
CA ILE A 534 -39.47 28.55 8.84
C ILE A 534 -38.50 29.71 8.57
N ASP A 535 -37.83 30.19 9.61
CA ASP A 535 -36.73 31.14 9.47
C ASP A 535 -35.44 30.40 9.08
N ILE A 536 -34.93 30.67 7.87
CA ILE A 536 -33.64 30.16 7.39
C ILE A 536 -32.59 31.27 7.52
N ALA A 537 -31.63 31.09 8.41
CA ALA A 537 -30.47 31.98 8.51
C ALA A 537 -29.34 31.50 7.59
N ILE A 538 -28.99 32.31 6.59
CA ILE A 538 -27.80 32.08 5.74
C ILE A 538 -26.70 33.03 6.22
N CYS A 539 -25.54 32.49 6.61
CA CYS A 539 -24.40 33.29 7.03
C CYS A 539 -23.28 33.18 5.99
N SER A 540 -22.89 34.31 5.37
CA SER A 540 -21.64 34.42 4.63
C SER A 540 -20.53 34.92 5.57
N LYS A 541 -19.27 34.72 5.20
CA LYS A 541 -18.11 35.23 5.97
C LYS A 541 -18.11 36.76 6.13
N SER A 542 -18.95 37.46 5.40
CA SER A 542 -19.14 38.90 5.39
C SER A 542 -20.39 39.35 6.15
N HIS A 543 -20.61 38.87 7.39
CA HIS A 543 -21.47 39.44 8.46
C HIS A 543 -22.87 40.02 8.11
N ASN A 544 -23.45 39.70 6.95
CA ASN A 544 -24.79 40.15 6.58
C ASN A 544 -25.78 38.98 6.73
N LEU A 545 -26.63 39.06 7.76
CA LEU A 545 -27.81 38.22 7.92
C LEU A 545 -28.85 38.63 6.88
N TYR A 546 -29.14 37.76 5.92
CA TYR A 546 -30.31 37.90 5.07
C TYR A 546 -31.50 37.23 5.76
N LYS A 547 -32.50 38.02 6.18
CA LYS A 547 -33.84 37.54 6.53
C LYS A 547 -34.67 37.49 5.26
N ASN A 548 -35.06 36.30 4.81
CA ASN A 548 -36.14 36.15 3.84
C ASN A 548 -37.21 35.26 4.47
N THR A 549 -38.36 35.86 4.77
CA THR A 549 -39.60 35.16 5.10
C THR A 549 -40.09 34.45 3.84
N LEU A 550 -40.24 33.13 3.88
CA LEU A 550 -40.86 32.36 2.80
C LEU A 550 -42.39 32.47 2.95
N LEU A 551 -43.07 32.95 1.90
CA LEU A 551 -44.52 32.84 1.72
C LEU A 551 -44.91 31.45 1.19
#